data_AF-A0A521TWB8-F1
#
_entry.id   AF-A0A521TWB8-F1
#
_cell.length_a   1.000
_cell.length_b   1.000
_cell.length_c   1.000
_cell.angle_alpha   90.00
_cell.angle_beta   90.00
_cell.angle_gamma   90.00
#
_symmetry.space_group_name_H-M   'P 1'
#
loop_
_entity.id
_entity.type
_entity.pdbx_description
1 polymer ?
#
loop_
_entity_poly.entity_id
_entity_poly.type
_entity_poly.pdbx_seq_one_letter_code
_entity_poly.pdbx_strand_id
1 'polypeptide(L)' 'MRKTTIEIDDDLLAQAEVILGTKGIKATVHRALDDVVRRELRLQLLERLKRMDGLDLDDPEVMAGAWR' A
#
# COMPACT_ATOMS: atom_id res chain seq x y z
N MET A 1 10.35 1.54 -16.58
CA MET A 1 9.47 2.72 -16.37
C MET A 1 8.99 3.23 -17.72
N ARG A 2 7.71 3.58 -17.84
CA ARG A 2 7.12 4.21 -19.04
C ARG A 2 6.99 5.71 -18.80
N LYS A 3 7.19 6.52 -19.84
CA LYS A 3 6.88 7.96 -19.83
C LYS A 3 5.51 8.18 -20.46
N THR A 4 4.71 9.04 -19.85
CA THR A 4 3.37 9.42 -20.32
C THR A 4 3.19 10.91 -20.07
N THR A 5 2.64 11.62 -21.07
CA THR A 5 2.20 13.01 -20.89
C THR A 5 0.76 12.99 -20.41
N ILE A 6 0.47 13.67 -19.31
CA ILE A 6 -0.88 13.84 -18.75
C ILE A 6 -1.04 15.29 -18.34
N GLU A 7 -2.27 15.79 -18.44
CA GLU A 7 -2.65 17.06 -17.83
C GLU A 7 -2.98 16.82 -16.36
N ILE A 8 -2.50 17.71 -15.49
CA ILE A 8 -2.71 17.65 -14.04
C ILE A 8 -3.11 19.05 -13.59
N ASP A 9 -4.09 19.11 -12.70
CA ASP A 9 -4.45 20.32 -11.98
C ASP A 9 -3.35 20.66 -10.95
N ASP A 10 -2.72 21.83 -11.10
CA ASP A 10 -1.60 22.26 -10.26
C ASP A 10 -2.01 22.50 -8.79
N ASP A 11 -3.24 22.94 -8.55
CA ASP A 11 -3.74 23.16 -7.18
C ASP A 11 -4.00 21.82 -6.48
N LEU A 12 -4.51 20.84 -7.22
CA LEU A 12 -4.67 19.47 -6.71
C LEU A 12 -3.30 18.83 -6.44
N LEU A 13 -2.34 19.03 -7.34
CA LEU A 13 -0.97 18.53 -7.18
C LEU A 13 -0.32 19.12 -5.93
N ALA A 14 -0.44 20.44 -5.71
CA ALA A 14 0.11 21.11 -4.54
C ALA A 14 -0.48 20.56 -3.24
N GLN A 15 -1.79 20.33 -3.20
CA GLN A 15 -2.45 19.70 -2.05
C GLN A 15 -1.93 18.27 -1.83
N ALA A 16 -1.81 17.47 -2.90
CA ALA A 16 -1.30 16.12 -2.81
C ALA A 16 0.16 16.08 -2.34
N GLU A 17 1.01 17.02 -2.78
CA GLU A 17 2.38 17.15 -2.31
C GLU A 17 2.47 17.39 -0.80
N VAL A 18 1.62 18.27 -0.27
CA VAL A 18 1.55 18.53 1.18
C VAL A 18 1.07 17.29 1.94
N ILE A 19 -0.01 16.65 1.48
CA ILE A 19 -0.61 15.48 2.14
C ILE A 19 0.36 14.30 2.14
N LEU A 20 1.05 14.06 1.02
CA LEU A 20 1.93 12.92 0.82
C LEU A 20 3.37 13.19 1.26
N GLY A 21 3.72 14.43 1.58
CA GLY A 21 5.07 14.84 1.94
C GLY A 21 6.07 14.69 0.78
N THR A 22 5.61 14.92 -0.45
CA THR A 22 6.42 14.75 -1.67
C THR A 22 6.76 16.09 -2.33
N LYS A 23 7.72 16.06 -3.25
CA LYS A 23 8.10 17.22 -4.07
C LYS A 23 8.22 16.82 -5.54
N GLY A 24 7.45 17.48 -6.39
CA GLY A 24 7.40 17.28 -7.83
C GLY A 24 6.44 16.17 -8.26
N ILE A 25 5.81 16.39 -9.43
CA ILE A 25 4.80 15.51 -10.06
C ILE A 25 5.16 14.02 -9.97
N LYS A 26 6.37 13.66 -10.41
CA LYS A 26 6.79 12.25 -10.45
C LYS A 26 6.75 11.59 -9.07
N ALA A 27 7.27 12.26 -8.05
CA ALA A 27 7.33 11.71 -6.70
C ALA A 27 5.92 11.56 -6.12
N THR A 28 5.09 12.59 -6.31
CA THR A 28 3.70 12.63 -5.85
C THR A 28 2.85 11.56 -6.51
N VAL A 29 2.91 11.42 -7.83
CA VAL A 29 2.16 10.39 -8.57
C VAL A 29 2.61 8.98 -8.17
N HIS A 30 3.93 8.73 -8.07
CA HIS A 30 4.41 7.42 -7.60
C HIS A 30 3.94 7.11 -6.18
N ARG A 31 4.03 8.08 -5.26
CA ARG A 31 3.62 7.88 -3.87
C ARG A 31 2.12 7.63 -3.77
N ALA A 32 1.30 8.39 -4.50
CA ALA A 32 -0.15 8.20 -4.54
C ALA A 32 -0.53 6.79 -5.03
N LEU A 33 0.12 6.29 -6.09
CA LEU A 33 -0.10 4.93 -6.59
C LEU A 33 0.32 3.87 -5.57
N ASP A 34 1.49 4.04 -4.92
CA ASP A 34 1.97 3.13 -3.89
C ASP A 34 1.00 3.07 -2.69
N ASP A 35 0.48 4.22 -2.25
CA ASP A 35 -0.45 4.29 -1.12
C ASP A 35 -1.78 3.61 -1.41
N VAL A 36 -2.30 3.72 -2.63
CA VAL A 36 -3.52 3.00 -3.07
C VAL A 36 -3.29 1.49 -3.04
N VAL A 37 -2.18 1.01 -3.62
CA VAL A 37 -1.84 -0.41 -3.63
C VAL A 37 -1.65 -0.93 -2.20
N ARG A 38 -0.88 -0.23 -1.37
CA ARG A 38 -0.65 -0.61 0.03
C ARG A 38 -1.93 -0.61 0.85
N ARG A 39 -2.87 0.31 0.58
CA ARG A 39 -4.17 0.32 1.24
C ARG A 39 -4.95 -0.95 0.92
N GLU A 40 -5.01 -1.30 -0.36
CA GLU A 40 -5.74 -2.49 -0.80
C GLU A 40 -5.11 -3.78 -0.26
N LEU A 41 -3.78 -3.90 -0.33
CA LEU A 41 -3.08 -5.07 0.24
C LEU A 41 -3.29 -5.22 1.74
N ARG A 42 -3.37 -4.11 2.49
CA ARG A 42 -3.71 -4.16 3.93
C ARG A 42 -5.12 -4.68 4.16
N LEU A 43 -6.10 -4.28 3.35
CA LEU A 43 -7.47 -4.79 3.47
C LEU A 43 -7.53 -6.28 3.16
N GLN A 44 -6.86 -6.73 2.09
CA GLN A 44 -6.77 -8.14 1.73
C GLN A 44 -6.09 -8.98 2.82
N LEU A 45 -5.01 -8.46 3.42
CA LEU A 45 -4.36 -9.12 4.55
C LEU A 45 -5.30 -9.27 5.74
N LEU A 46 -6.08 -8.23 6.08
CA LEU A 46 -7.05 -8.30 7.17
C LEU A 46 -8.13 -9.35 6.90
N GLU A 47 -8.65 -9.44 5.67
CA GLU A 47 -9.61 -10.48 5.30
C GLU A 47 -9.01 -11.88 5.36
N ARG A 48 -7.76 -12.04 4.93
CA ARG A 48 -7.02 -13.30 5.03
C ARG A 48 -6.82 -13.72 6.49
N LEU A 49 -6.42 -12.79 7.35
CA LEU A 49 -6.27 -13.02 8.80
C LEU A 49 -7.61 -13.38 9.46
N LYS A 50 -8.73 -12.75 9.09
CA LYS A 50 -10.05 -13.12 9.64
C LYS A 50 -10.45 -14.55 9.29
N ARG A 51 -10.05 -15.03 8.11
CA ARG A 51 -10.43 -16.36 7.59
C ARG A 51 -9.38 -17.43 7.85
N MET A 52 -8.20 -17.05 8.34
CA MET A 52 -6.99 -17.88 8.36
C MET A 52 -6.67 -18.53 7.01
N ASP A 53 -7.05 -17.86 5.92
CA ASP A 53 -6.94 -18.44 4.57
C ASP A 53 -5.47 -18.53 4.13
N GLY A 54 -4.98 -19.75 3.93
CA GLY A 54 -3.58 -20.01 3.57
C GLY A 54 -2.57 -19.51 4.59
N LEU A 55 -2.94 -19.38 5.86
CA LEU A 55 -2.06 -19.02 6.97
C LEU A 55 -2.12 -20.12 8.02
N ASP A 56 -0.98 -20.50 8.58
CA ASP A 56 -0.92 -21.50 9.67
C ASP A 56 -0.94 -20.83 11.06
N LEU A 57 -1.48 -19.61 11.14
CA LEU A 57 -1.45 -18.81 12.38
C LEU A 57 -2.44 -19.30 13.44
N ASP A 58 -3.38 -20.16 13.07
CA ASP A 58 -4.31 -20.86 13.95
C ASP A 58 -3.89 -22.31 14.23
N ASP A 59 -2.77 -22.78 13.65
CA ASP A 59 -2.18 -24.08 13.95
C ASP A 59 -1.28 -23.99 15.21
N PRO A 60 -1.67 -24.64 16.33
CA PRO A 60 -0.91 -24.56 17.57
C PRO A 60 0.47 -25.23 17.50
N GLU A 61 0.63 -26.28 16.69
CA GLU A 61 1.90 -26.99 16.55
C GLU A 61 2.91 -26.15 15.77
N VAL A 62 2.46 -25.50 14.68
CA VAL A 62 3.29 -24.57 13.89
C VAL A 62 3.71 -23.37 14.76
N MET A 63 2.76 -22.78 15.50
CA MET A 63 3.05 -21.64 16.36
C MET A 63 4.01 -21.98 17.53
N ALA A 64 3.94 -23.20 18.08
CA ALA A 64 4.89 -23.65 19.11
C ALA A 64 6.33 -23.78 18.56
N GLY A 65 6.50 -24.03 17.26
CA GLY A 65 7.80 -24.10 16.60
C GLY A 65 8.44 -22.75 16.28
N ALA A 66 7.66 -21.69 16.13
CA ALA A 66 8.11 -20.40 15.61
C ALA A 66 8.91 -19.54 16.62
N TRP A 67 8.84 -19.86 17.92
CA TRP A 67 9.45 -19.07 19.01
C TRP A 67 10.66 -19.75 19.69
N ARG A 68 11.24 -20.78 19.06
CA ARG A 68 12.51 -21.41 19.48
C ARG A 68 13.70 -20.73 18.82
#